data_AF-A0AAJ5F1W9-F1
#
_entry.id   AF-A0AAJ5F1W9-F1
#
_cell.length_a   1.000
_cell.length_b   1.000
_cell.length_c   1.000
_cell.angle_alpha   90.00
_cell.angle_beta   90.00
_cell.angle_gamma   90.00
#
_symmetry.space_group_name_H-M   'P 1'
#
loop_
_entity.id
_entity.type
_entity.pdbx_description
1 polymer ?
#
loop_
_entity_poly.entity_id
_entity_poly.type
_entity_poly.pdbx_seq_one_letter_code
_entity_poly.pdbx_strand_id
1 'polypeptide(L)'
;MSDAAPAVTFPAPPRIPYPGGCVLEPGPYALDYLLKWPADVTVGGVLHADTPVFPLLREVLADPGAHGLTRADAEAARDRFLELAGQALAAEGGDPAWLAREFTC
;
A
#
# COMPACT_ATOMS: atom_id res chain seq x y z
N MET A 1 27.25 -6.51 -1.84
CA MET A 1 26.15 -5.94 -1.04
C MET A 1 25.09 -7.01 -1.02
N SER A 2 24.86 -7.66 0.12
CA SER A 2 23.81 -8.68 0.21
C SER A 2 22.47 -7.96 0.07
N ASP A 3 21.84 -8.12 -1.09
CA ASP A 3 20.46 -7.67 -1.32
C ASP A 3 19.57 -8.60 -0.47
N ALA A 4 19.37 -8.22 0.78
CA ALA A 4 18.45 -8.93 1.65
C ALA A 4 17.05 -8.71 1.08
N ALA A 5 16.36 -9.79 0.75
CA ALA A 5 14.99 -9.70 0.27
C ALA A 5 14.13 -8.89 1.27
N PRO A 6 13.23 -8.02 0.80
CA PRO A 6 12.44 -7.18 1.68
C PRO A 6 11.60 -8.04 2.62
N ALA A 7 11.55 -7.66 3.91
CA ALA A 7 10.82 -8.41 4.93
C ALA A 7 9.30 -8.37 4.75
N VAL A 8 8.80 -7.37 4.03
CA VAL A 8 7.41 -7.28 3.56
C VAL A 8 7.39 -7.12 2.05
N THR A 9 6.64 -7.97 1.35
CA THR A 9 6.50 -7.91 -0.10
C THR A 9 5.04 -7.95 -0.53
N PHE A 10 4.73 -7.21 -1.58
CA PHE A 10 3.43 -7.17 -2.24
C PHE A 10 3.64 -6.67 -3.68
N PRO A 11 2.75 -7.02 -4.62
CA PRO A 11 2.85 -6.55 -6.01
C PRO A 11 2.59 -5.04 -6.13
N ALA A 12 2.80 -4.48 -7.31
CA ALA A 12 2.25 -3.16 -7.62
C ALA A 12 0.72 -3.24 -7.79
N PRO A 13 -0.04 -2.18 -7.46
CA PRO A 13 -1.46 -2.14 -7.76
C PRO A 13 -1.74 -2.41 -9.24
N PRO A 14 -2.77 -3.18 -9.59
CA PRO A 14 -3.21 -3.33 -10.96
C PRO A 14 -3.78 -2.00 -11.48
N ARG A 15 -4.11 -1.96 -12.77
CA ARG A 15 -4.87 -0.85 -13.34
C ARG A 15 -6.13 -0.61 -12.51
N ILE A 16 -6.33 0.63 -12.06
CA ILE A 16 -7.47 1.01 -11.24
C ILE A 16 -8.74 0.92 -12.10
N PRO A 17 -9.75 0.13 -11.69
CA PRO A 17 -10.94 -0.13 -12.48
C PRO A 17 -11.92 1.04 -12.36
N TYR A 18 -11.56 2.19 -12.92
CA TYR A 18 -12.42 3.37 -12.91
C TYR A 18 -13.68 3.15 -13.78
N PRO A 19 -14.90 3.16 -13.21
CA PRO A 19 -16.12 2.80 -13.94
C PRO A 19 -16.57 3.86 -14.95
N GLY A 20 -16.00 5.07 -14.88
CA GLY A 20 -16.48 6.22 -15.64
C GLY A 20 -17.80 6.77 -15.09
N GLY A 21 -18.07 8.05 -15.36
CA GLY A 21 -19.32 8.70 -14.97
C GLY A 21 -19.17 10.22 -14.88
N CYS A 22 -20.29 10.95 -14.96
CA CYS A 22 -20.30 12.42 -14.91
C CYS A 22 -20.12 12.99 -13.50
N VAL A 23 -20.09 12.16 -12.46
CA VAL A 23 -20.14 12.57 -11.05
C VAL A 23 -18.90 12.14 -10.26
N LEU A 24 -18.24 11.06 -10.69
CA LEU A 24 -17.09 10.52 -9.97
C LEU A 24 -15.83 11.17 -10.51
N GLU A 25 -14.99 11.73 -9.65
CA GLU A 25 -13.68 12.22 -10.07
C GLU A 25 -12.66 11.06 -10.01
N PRO A 26 -11.82 10.86 -11.05
CA PRO A 26 -10.88 9.74 -11.12
C PRO A 26 -9.89 9.67 -9.94
N GLY A 27 -9.33 10.80 -9.51
CA GLY A 27 -8.35 10.87 -8.42
C GLY A 27 -8.88 10.40 -7.06
N PRO A 28 -9.98 10.99 -6.53
CA PRO A 28 -10.60 10.53 -5.28
C PRO A 28 -11.07 9.07 -5.33
N TYR A 29 -11.57 8.61 -6.48
CA TYR A 29 -11.90 7.20 -6.67
C TYR A 29 -10.66 6.31 -6.56
N ALA A 30 -9.57 6.68 -7.22
CA ALA A 30 -8.31 5.96 -7.17
C ALA A 30 -7.76 5.88 -5.74
N LEU A 31 -7.85 6.96 -4.96
CA LEU A 31 -7.48 6.94 -3.55
C LEU A 31 -8.32 5.92 -2.76
N ASP A 32 -9.65 5.99 -2.84
CA ASP A 32 -10.54 5.05 -2.13
C ASP A 32 -10.27 3.59 -2.51
N TYR A 33 -10.05 3.34 -3.81
CA TYR A 33 -9.68 2.02 -4.32
C TYR A 33 -8.37 1.53 -3.70
N LEU A 34 -7.30 2.34 -3.72
CA LEU A 34 -5.98 1.95 -3.21
C LEU A 34 -5.97 1.68 -1.71
N LEU A 35 -6.84 2.32 -0.93
CA LEU A 35 -6.99 2.06 0.51
C LEU A 35 -7.66 0.73 0.83
N LYS A 36 -8.35 0.13 -0.14
CA LYS A 36 -9.08 -1.15 0.00
C LYS A 36 -8.52 -2.25 -0.89
N TRP A 37 -7.57 -1.92 -1.77
CA TRP A 37 -7.03 -2.81 -2.78
C TRP A 37 -6.41 -4.06 -2.14
N PRO A 38 -6.91 -5.27 -2.47
CA PRO A 38 -6.37 -6.51 -1.95
C PRO A 38 -5.20 -7.01 -2.81
N ALA A 39 -4.23 -7.64 -2.14
CA ALA A 39 -3.13 -8.33 -2.79
C ALA A 39 -2.61 -9.47 -1.92
N ASP A 40 -1.84 -10.36 -2.54
CA ASP A 40 -1.00 -11.29 -1.80
C ASP A 40 0.17 -10.53 -1.17
N VAL A 41 0.21 -10.50 0.17
CA VAL A 41 1.25 -9.84 0.96
C VAL A 41 2.05 -10.88 1.71
N THR A 42 3.37 -10.86 1.59
CA THR A 42 4.24 -11.68 2.45
C THR A 42 4.82 -10.81 3.55
N VAL A 43 4.68 -11.22 4.81
CA VAL A 43 5.20 -10.51 6.00
C VAL A 43 6.08 -11.48 6.78
N GLY A 44 7.38 -11.22 6.87
CA GLY A 44 8.32 -12.09 7.60
C GLY A 44 8.35 -13.53 7.08
N GLY A 45 8.05 -13.75 5.79
CA GLY A 45 7.95 -15.07 5.17
C GLY A 45 6.58 -15.77 5.30
N VAL A 46 5.60 -15.14 5.95
CA VAL A 46 4.22 -15.63 6.04
C VAL A 46 3.37 -14.97 4.95
N LEU A 47 2.64 -15.79 4.18
CA LEU A 47 1.73 -15.30 3.14
C LEU A 47 0.36 -14.93 3.72
N HIS A 48 -0.06 -13.71 3.45
CA HIS A 48 -1.40 -13.16 3.67
C HIS A 48 -2.07 -12.97 2.30
N ALA A 49 -2.85 -13.97 1.88
CA ALA A 49 -3.51 -13.94 0.57
C ALA A 49 -4.70 -12.97 0.55
N ASP A 50 -4.95 -12.34 -0.61
CA ASP A 50 -6.11 -11.46 -0.86
C ASP A 50 -6.37 -10.43 0.26
N THR A 51 -5.31 -9.86 0.82
CA THR A 51 -5.37 -8.99 2.00
C THR A 51 -5.30 -7.52 1.59
N PRO A 52 -6.16 -6.63 2.13
CA PRO A 52 -6.02 -5.20 1.93
C PRO A 52 -4.66 -4.69 2.39
N VAL A 53 -3.85 -4.20 1.44
CA VAL A 53 -2.44 -3.87 1.71
C VAL A 53 -2.33 -2.70 2.70
N PHE A 54 -3.11 -1.63 2.49
CA PHE A 54 -3.06 -0.44 3.33
C PHE A 54 -3.41 -0.72 4.81
N PRO A 55 -4.54 -1.37 5.15
CA PRO A 55 -4.84 -1.74 6.54
C PRO A 55 -3.77 -2.62 7.18
N LEU A 56 -3.27 -3.64 6.47
CA LEU A 56 -2.22 -4.51 6.98
C LEU A 56 -0.93 -3.72 7.29
N LEU A 57 -0.52 -2.79 6.42
CA LEU A 57 0.65 -1.96 6.68
C LEU A 57 0.46 -1.03 7.88
N ARG A 58 -0.76 -0.55 8.13
CA ARG A 58 -1.06 0.21 9.36
C ARG A 58 -0.93 -0.65 10.61
N GLU A 59 -1.37 -1.91 10.57
CA GLU A 59 -1.20 -2.87 11.67
C GLU A 59 0.29 -3.15 11.92
N VAL A 60 1.04 -3.45 10.86
CA VAL A 60 2.50 -3.68 10.93
C VAL A 60 3.24 -2.45 11.45
N LEU A 61 2.84 -1.23 11.06
CA LEU A 61 3.41 -0.01 11.62
C LEU A 61 3.00 0.23 13.08
N ALA A 62 1.82 -0.20 13.51
CA ALA A 62 1.40 -0.03 14.89
C ALA A 62 2.24 -0.92 15.83
N ASP A 63 2.45 -2.19 15.48
CA ASP A 63 3.25 -3.13 16.25
C ASP A 63 4.08 -4.08 15.35
N PRO A 64 5.27 -3.64 14.88
CA PRO A 64 6.12 -4.49 14.04
C PRO A 64 6.54 -5.80 14.75
N GLY A 65 6.66 -5.76 16.08
CA GLY A 65 7.09 -6.90 16.88
C GLY A 65 6.09 -8.05 16.87
N ALA A 66 4.79 -7.75 16.85
CA ALA A 66 3.73 -8.75 16.67
C ALA A 66 3.84 -9.53 15.34
N HIS A 67 4.50 -8.93 14.35
CA HIS A 67 4.75 -9.53 13.04
C HIS A 67 6.19 -10.05 12.87
N GLY A 68 7.01 -10.04 13.93
CA GLY A 68 8.41 -10.46 13.87
C GLY A 68 9.30 -9.52 13.04
N LEU A 69 8.89 -8.26 12.87
CA LEU A 69 9.58 -7.26 12.07
C LEU A 69 10.24 -6.18 12.94
N THR A 70 11.24 -5.51 12.38
CA THR A 70 11.77 -4.29 12.98
C THR A 70 10.93 -3.07 12.59
N ARG A 71 11.09 -1.97 13.33
CA ARG A 71 10.53 -0.66 12.94
C ARG A 71 10.96 -0.26 11.53
N ALA A 72 12.23 -0.48 11.18
CA ALA A 72 12.77 -0.14 9.88
C ALA A 72 12.13 -0.95 8.74
N ASP A 73 11.85 -2.24 8.97
CA ASP A 73 11.16 -3.09 7.99
C ASP A 73 9.73 -2.59 7.73
N ALA A 74 9.02 -2.20 8.79
CA ALA A 74 7.67 -1.65 8.70
C ALA A 74 7.63 -0.32 7.93
N GLU A 75 8.60 0.57 8.20
CA GLU A 75 8.74 1.85 7.48
C GLU A 75 9.11 1.65 6.01
N ALA A 76 10.02 0.72 5.72
CA ALA A 76 10.37 0.36 4.34
C ALA A 76 9.16 -0.21 3.57
N ALA A 77 8.31 -1.00 4.24
CA ALA A 77 7.07 -1.50 3.65
C ALA A 77 6.08 -0.37 3.33
N ARG A 78 5.91 0.59 4.25
CA ARG A 78 5.13 1.82 4.02
C ARG A 78 5.67 2.60 2.82
N ASP A 79 6.96 2.85 2.78
CA ASP A 79 7.57 3.68 1.73
C ASP A 79 7.41 3.02 0.36
N ARG A 80 7.57 1.69 0.29
CA ARG A 80 7.28 0.92 -0.92
C ARG A 80 5.81 1.03 -1.35
N PHE A 81 4.88 1.00 -0.41
CA PHE A 81 3.46 1.20 -0.72
C PHE A 81 3.20 2.60 -1.26
N LEU A 82 3.74 3.64 -0.61
CA LEU A 82 3.61 5.02 -1.05
C LEU A 82 4.21 5.24 -2.45
N GLU A 83 5.32 4.58 -2.77
CA GLU A 83 5.92 4.63 -4.11
C GLU A 83 4.97 3.99 -5.15
N LEU A 84 4.59 2.72 -4.96
CA LEU A 84 3.84 1.96 -5.95
C LEU A 84 2.40 2.48 -6.10
N ALA A 85 1.70 2.68 -5.00
CA ALA A 85 0.33 3.19 -5.01
C ALA A 85 0.28 4.70 -5.30
N GLY A 86 1.31 5.47 -4.94
CA GLY A 86 1.42 6.87 -5.35
C GLY A 86 1.56 7.03 -6.87
N GLN A 87 2.34 6.17 -7.52
CA GLN A 87 2.42 6.14 -8.99
C GLN A 87 1.06 5.80 -9.63
N ALA A 88 0.35 4.81 -9.10
CA ALA A 88 -0.98 4.44 -9.57
C ALA A 88 -2.01 5.57 -9.36
N LEU A 89 -1.97 6.25 -8.21
CA LEU A 89 -2.84 7.39 -7.91
C LEU A 89 -2.59 8.57 -8.85
N ALA A 90 -1.32 8.90 -9.08
CA ALA A 90 -0.93 9.98 -9.99
C ALA A 90 -1.37 9.71 -11.43
N ALA A 91 -1.34 8.45 -11.88
CA ALA A 91 -1.80 8.06 -13.21
C ALA A 91 -3.31 8.32 -13.43
N GLU A 92 -4.10 8.29 -12.35
CA GLU A 92 -5.53 8.62 -12.35
C GLU A 92 -5.80 10.11 -12.00
N GLY A 93 -4.76 10.94 -11.95
CA GLY A 93 -4.87 12.38 -11.67
C GLY A 93 -5.04 12.74 -10.18
N GLY A 94 -4.77 11.81 -9.26
CA GLY A 94 -4.69 12.10 -7.83
C GLY A 94 -3.31 12.61 -7.40
N ASP A 95 -3.24 13.20 -6.20
CA ASP A 95 -1.97 13.63 -5.59
C ASP A 95 -1.43 12.53 -4.66
N PRO A 96 -0.21 12.00 -4.88
CA PRO A 96 0.44 11.03 -3.99
C PRO A 96 0.49 11.47 -2.52
N ALA A 97 0.51 12.78 -2.25
CA ALA A 97 0.47 13.30 -0.90
C ALA A 97 -0.82 12.97 -0.15
N TRP A 98 -1.95 12.74 -0.85
CA TRP A 98 -3.19 12.28 -0.23
C TRP A 98 -2.99 10.92 0.41
N LEU A 99 -2.37 9.97 -0.30
CA LEU A 99 -2.10 8.63 0.21
C LEU A 99 -1.14 8.65 1.41
N ALA A 100 -0.12 9.52 1.38
CA ALA A 100 0.81 9.67 2.49
C ALA A 100 0.12 10.15 3.78
N ARG A 101 -0.87 11.05 3.66
CA ARG A 101 -1.63 11.57 4.80
C ARG A 101 -2.46 10.50 5.49
N GLU A 102 -2.84 9.45 4.78
CA GLU A 102 -3.59 8.33 5.37
C GLU A 102 -2.75 7.50 6.37
N PHE A 103 -1.42 7.70 6.42
CA PHE A 103 -0.54 7.12 7.44
C PHE A 103 -0.25 8.04 8.63
N THR A 104 -0.61 9.32 8.54
CA THR A 104 -0.42 10.30 9.61
C THR A 104 -1.74 10.50 10.36
N CYS A 105 -1.89 9.86 11.52
CA CYS A 105 -2.99 10.16 12.45
C CYS A 105 -2.73 11.44 13.23
#